data_AF-A0A7D4X1P6-F1
#
_entry.id   AF-A0A7D4X1P6-F1
#
_cell.length_a   1.000
_cell.length_b   1.000
_cell.length_c   1.000
_cell.angle_alpha   90.00
_cell.angle_beta   90.00
_cell.angle_gamma   90.00
#
_symmetry.space_group_name_H-M   'P 1'
#
loop_
_entity.id
_entity.type
_entity.pdbx_description
1 polymer ?
#
loop_
_entity_poly.entity_id
_entity_poly.type
_entity_poly.pdbx_seq_one_letter_code
_entity_poly.pdbx_strand_id
1 'polypeptide(L)'
;DRVTTEGGRLSDVLSGYIDPDDNIAAPTEEVPIPGAKAAAAKEEDDDEEESEESSDDSEDEGESGPDPEVARQRFGAVADQLQATGKVLKKHGRSGKESIEALQALADLFMPIKLVPKQFDVLVERVRSALERLRAQERAIMQLCVRDARMPRADFLRLFPSNETDQTWSGDL
;
A
#
# COMPACT_ATOMS: atom_id res chain seq x y z
N ASP A 1 -15.92 -10.48 -7.45
CA ASP A 1 -15.92 -11.92 -7.79
C ASP A 1 -16.42 -12.77 -6.63
N ARG A 2 -15.68 -13.00 -5.54
CA ARG A 2 -16.15 -13.86 -4.42
C ARG A 2 -17.57 -13.55 -3.91
N VAL A 3 -17.93 -12.27 -3.79
CA VAL A 3 -19.28 -11.85 -3.39
C VAL A 3 -20.35 -12.20 -4.45
N THR A 4 -20.03 -12.04 -5.74
CA THR A 4 -20.99 -12.21 -6.84
C THR A 4 -21.06 -13.63 -7.39
N THR A 5 -20.00 -14.42 -7.25
CA THR A 5 -19.90 -15.78 -7.83
C THR A 5 -19.89 -16.90 -6.78
N GLU A 6 -19.40 -16.63 -5.57
CA GLU A 6 -19.21 -17.65 -4.52
C GLU A 6 -20.17 -17.45 -3.34
N GLY A 7 -21.13 -16.53 -3.43
CA GLY A 7 -22.15 -16.30 -2.41
C GLY A 7 -21.65 -15.59 -1.14
N GLY A 8 -20.51 -14.89 -1.20
CA GLY A 8 -20.03 -14.06 -0.10
C GLY A 8 -20.93 -12.84 0.16
N ARG A 9 -20.87 -12.26 1.37
CA ARG A 9 -21.67 -11.07 1.71
C ARG A 9 -20.88 -9.79 1.40
N LEU A 10 -21.58 -8.74 0.96
CA LEU A 10 -20.95 -7.42 0.74
C LEU A 10 -20.36 -6.85 2.04
N SER A 11 -21.02 -7.09 3.16
CA SER A 11 -20.57 -6.72 4.51
C SER A 11 -19.25 -7.35 4.94
N ASP A 12 -18.79 -8.43 4.27
CA ASP A 12 -17.49 -9.04 4.55
C ASP A 12 -16.33 -8.29 3.88
N VAL A 13 -16.66 -7.35 2.98
CA VAL A 13 -15.72 -6.65 2.10
C VAL A 13 -15.70 -5.15 2.39
N LEU A 14 -16.87 -4.50 2.44
CA LEU A 14 -16.99 -3.08 2.75
C LEU A 14 -18.03 -2.82 3.84
N SER A 15 -17.79 -1.77 4.62
CA SER A 15 -18.75 -1.27 5.60
C SER A 15 -19.59 -0.11 5.06
N GLY A 16 -19.09 0.63 4.06
CA GLY A 16 -19.80 1.79 3.50
C GLY A 16 -18.97 2.56 2.48
N TYR A 17 -19.32 3.82 2.25
CA TYR A 17 -18.60 4.74 1.37
C TYR A 17 -18.22 6.01 2.13
N ILE A 18 -17.04 6.54 1.83
CA ILE A 18 -16.56 7.81 2.38
C ILE A 18 -17.04 8.92 1.45
N ASP A 19 -17.69 9.95 2.00
CA ASP A 19 -17.98 11.15 1.25
C ASP A 19 -16.69 12.00 1.13
N PRO A 20 -16.29 12.47 -0.07
CA PRO A 20 -15.10 13.33 -0.22
C PRO A 20 -15.07 14.58 0.68
N ASP A 21 -16.22 15.02 1.20
CA ASP A 21 -16.34 16.16 2.13
C ASP A 21 -16.28 15.76 3.62
N ASP A 22 -16.43 14.47 3.96
CA ASP A 22 -16.14 13.99 5.30
C ASP A 22 -14.63 14.07 5.48
N ASN A 23 -14.20 15.05 6.28
CA ASN A 23 -12.82 15.22 6.70
C ASN A 23 -12.34 13.87 7.23
N ILE A 24 -11.60 13.15 6.39
CA ILE A 24 -10.89 11.94 6.76
C ILE A 24 -10.03 12.39 7.94
N ALA A 25 -10.46 12.06 9.17
CA ALA A 25 -9.51 11.88 10.24
C ALA A 25 -8.52 10.90 9.65
N ALA A 26 -7.36 11.43 9.24
CA ALA A 26 -6.26 10.64 8.72
C ALA A 26 -6.19 9.42 9.62
N PRO A 27 -6.13 8.19 9.07
CA PRO A 27 -6.15 6.98 9.86
C PRO A 27 -5.27 7.21 11.09
N THR A 28 -5.92 7.24 12.26
CA THR A 28 -5.23 7.33 13.54
C THR A 28 -4.25 6.17 13.54
N GLU A 29 -2.98 6.50 13.75
CA GLU A 29 -1.78 5.78 13.30
C GLU A 29 -1.29 6.21 11.90
N GLU A 30 -0.45 7.24 11.92
CA GLU A 30 0.64 7.38 10.96
C GLU A 30 1.30 6.01 10.76
N VAL A 31 0.92 5.29 9.70
CA VAL A 31 1.68 4.13 9.24
C VAL A 31 3.07 4.68 8.94
N PRO A 32 4.12 4.31 9.69
CA PRO A 32 5.44 4.89 9.47
C PRO A 32 5.85 4.56 8.06
N ILE A 33 5.89 5.56 7.17
CA ILE A 33 6.42 5.40 5.82
C ILE A 33 7.89 5.01 6.02
N PRO A 34 8.33 3.79 5.69
CA PRO A 34 9.68 3.35 6.02
C PRO A 34 10.69 4.04 5.09
N GLY A 35 11.12 5.27 5.42
CA GLY A 35 12.07 6.05 4.61
C GLY A 35 12.03 7.56 4.77
N ALA A 36 11.04 8.15 5.46
CA ALA A 36 11.09 9.57 5.80
C ALA A 36 12.13 9.80 6.90
N LYS A 37 13.25 10.44 6.55
CA LYS A 37 14.27 10.85 7.52
C LYS A 37 13.67 11.90 8.47
N ALA A 38 13.24 11.47 9.64
CA ALA A 38 13.06 12.35 10.79
C ALA A 38 14.37 12.42 11.58
N ALA A 39 14.78 13.64 11.90
CA ALA A 39 16.00 13.97 12.60
C ALA A 39 16.00 13.41 14.04
N ALA A 40 17.20 13.11 14.52
CA ALA A 40 17.49 12.66 15.87
C ALA A 40 17.02 13.66 16.94
N ALA A 41 16.43 13.16 18.02
CA ALA A 41 17.07 13.03 19.34
C ALA A 41 16.03 12.96 20.47
N LYS A 42 16.01 11.85 21.22
CA LYS A 42 16.35 11.73 22.66
C LYS A 42 15.64 10.54 23.29
N GLU A 43 16.44 9.70 23.93
CA GLU A 43 16.03 8.71 24.92
C GLU A 43 15.51 9.43 26.16
N GLU A 44 14.40 8.96 26.73
CA GLU A 44 14.27 8.72 28.16
C GLU A 44 13.20 7.64 28.38
N ASP A 45 13.55 6.73 29.29
CA ASP A 45 12.85 5.55 29.78
C ASP A 45 11.96 5.97 30.96
N ASP A 46 10.69 5.54 31.00
CA ASP A 46 10.00 5.21 32.25
C ASP A 46 8.70 4.41 32.01
N ASP A 47 8.43 3.56 32.99
CA ASP A 47 7.51 2.43 33.09
C ASP A 47 6.00 2.77 33.18
N GLU A 48 5.19 1.72 32.94
CA GLU A 48 3.85 1.42 33.46
C GLU A 48 2.74 2.50 33.43
N GLU A 49 1.65 2.26 32.68
CA GLU A 49 0.43 1.69 33.28
C GLU A 49 -0.69 1.47 32.24
N GLU A 50 -1.45 0.42 32.56
CA GLU A 50 -2.70 -0.06 31.99
C GLU A 50 -3.74 1.07 31.85
N SER A 51 -4.33 1.24 30.67
CA SER A 51 -5.61 1.95 30.50
C SER A 51 -6.32 1.42 29.27
N GLU A 52 -7.21 0.46 29.50
CA GLU A 52 -8.31 0.12 28.61
C GLU A 52 -9.14 1.39 28.35
N GLU A 53 -8.97 2.03 27.18
CA GLU A 53 -9.98 2.96 26.67
C GLU A 53 -10.73 2.27 25.53
N SER A 54 -11.89 1.73 25.93
CA SER A 54 -13.00 1.33 25.09
C SER A 54 -13.43 2.52 24.22
N SER A 55 -12.88 2.62 23.01
CA SER A 55 -13.49 3.44 21.95
C SER A 55 -14.65 2.66 21.35
N ASP A 56 -15.78 2.76 22.06
CA ASP A 56 -17.12 2.42 21.61
C ASP A 56 -17.52 3.38 20.47
N ASP A 57 -17.01 3.13 19.26
CA ASP A 57 -17.54 3.73 18.03
C ASP A 57 -18.67 2.85 17.51
N SER A 58 -19.74 2.79 18.32
CA SER A 58 -21.01 2.20 17.95
C SER A 58 -21.82 3.25 17.17
N GLU A 59 -21.36 3.58 15.96
CA GLU A 59 -22.25 4.18 14.97
C GLU A 59 -23.11 3.07 14.36
N ASP A 60 -24.28 2.92 14.98
CA ASP A 60 -25.48 2.24 14.49
C ASP A 60 -25.94 2.88 13.16
N GLU A 61 -25.22 2.60 12.07
CA GLU A 61 -25.81 2.68 10.72
C GLU A 61 -26.55 1.37 10.48
N GLY A 62 -27.88 1.50 10.48
CA GLY A 62 -28.83 0.41 10.67
C GLY A 62 -28.62 -0.85 9.82
N GLU A 63 -29.23 -1.91 10.33
CA GLU A 63 -29.44 -3.30 9.89
C GLU A 63 -29.58 -3.60 8.37
N SER A 64 -29.53 -2.61 7.48
CA SER A 64 -29.40 -2.79 6.03
C SER A 64 -27.95 -2.56 5.59
N GLY A 65 -27.20 -3.64 5.38
CA GLY A 65 -25.84 -3.58 4.82
C GLY A 65 -25.73 -2.80 3.50
N PRO A 66 -24.51 -2.54 3.01
CA PRO A 66 -24.24 -1.66 1.88
C PRO A 66 -25.08 -2.01 0.64
N ASP A 67 -25.70 -1.00 0.03
CA ASP A 67 -26.63 -1.18 -1.09
C ASP A 67 -25.96 -1.96 -2.24
N PRO A 68 -26.47 -3.15 -2.60
CA PRO A 68 -25.89 -3.99 -3.64
C PRO A 68 -25.91 -3.35 -5.03
N GLU A 69 -26.84 -2.44 -5.32
CA GLU A 69 -26.89 -1.74 -6.61
C GLU A 69 -25.77 -0.70 -6.71
N VAL A 70 -25.61 0.12 -5.67
CA VAL A 70 -24.52 1.11 -5.59
C VAL A 70 -23.16 0.42 -5.58
N ALA A 71 -23.02 -0.68 -4.84
CA ALA A 71 -21.81 -1.49 -4.83
C ALA A 71 -21.48 -2.02 -6.23
N ARG A 72 -22.45 -2.59 -6.93
CA ARG A 72 -22.26 -3.08 -8.30
C ARG A 72 -21.78 -1.98 -9.24
N GLN A 73 -22.34 -0.78 -9.14
CA GLN A 73 -21.94 0.37 -9.96
C GLN A 73 -20.52 0.83 -9.64
N ARG A 74 -20.19 1.04 -8.36
CA ARG A 74 -18.86 1.53 -7.94
C ARG A 74 -17.76 0.51 -8.21
N PHE A 75 -17.95 -0.77 -7.84
CA PHE A 75 -16.99 -1.83 -8.16
C PHE A 75 -16.89 -2.10 -9.66
N GLY A 76 -17.99 -1.92 -10.42
CA GLY A 76 -17.98 -1.96 -11.88
C GLY A 76 -17.08 -0.87 -12.48
N ALA A 77 -17.24 0.38 -12.03
CA ALA A 77 -16.39 1.50 -12.46
C ALA A 77 -14.91 1.27 -12.13
N VAL A 78 -14.60 0.74 -10.93
CA VAL A 78 -13.24 0.37 -10.55
C VAL A 78 -12.69 -0.75 -11.45
N ALA A 79 -13.49 -1.77 -11.78
CA ALA A 79 -13.07 -2.87 -12.64
C ALA A 79 -12.78 -2.40 -14.07
N ASP A 80 -13.63 -1.55 -14.63
CA ASP A 80 -13.46 -0.98 -15.97
C ASP A 80 -12.21 -0.11 -16.04
N GLN A 81 -12.02 0.76 -15.03
CA GLN A 81 -10.82 1.60 -14.94
C GLN A 81 -9.56 0.75 -14.75
N LEU A 82 -9.60 -0.31 -13.95
CA LEU A 82 -8.49 -1.24 -13.78
C LEU A 82 -8.09 -1.89 -15.12
N GLN A 83 -9.08 -2.29 -15.93
CA GLN A 83 -8.82 -2.85 -17.26
C GLN A 83 -8.20 -1.80 -18.20
N ALA A 84 -8.69 -0.56 -18.17
CA ALA A 84 -8.14 0.55 -18.95
C ALA A 84 -6.69 0.85 -18.54
N THR A 85 -6.43 1.03 -17.24
CA THR A 85 -5.10 1.26 -16.68
C THR A 85 -4.15 0.12 -17.02
N GLY A 86 -4.60 -1.14 -16.98
CA GLY A 86 -3.81 -2.29 -17.41
C GLY A 86 -3.37 -2.24 -18.88
N LYS A 87 -4.19 -1.68 -19.78
CA LYS A 87 -3.84 -1.49 -21.20
C LYS A 87 -2.79 -0.38 -21.37
N VAL A 88 -2.92 0.72 -20.62
CA VAL A 88 -1.98 1.85 -20.65
C VAL A 88 -0.62 1.42 -20.10
N LEU A 89 -0.60 0.72 -18.96
CA LEU A 89 0.63 0.21 -18.33
C LEU A 89 1.44 -0.71 -19.26
N LYS A 90 0.76 -1.54 -20.06
CA LYS A 90 1.42 -2.40 -21.04
C LYS A 90 2.08 -1.63 -22.18
N LYS A 91 1.57 -0.45 -22.53
CA LYS A 91 2.09 0.36 -23.64
C LYS A 91 3.16 1.35 -23.21
N HIS A 92 2.97 2.02 -22.08
CA HIS A 92 3.80 3.15 -21.64
C HIS A 92 4.68 2.83 -20.43
N GLY A 93 4.60 1.61 -19.90
CA GLY A 93 5.26 1.23 -18.64
C GLY A 93 4.65 1.94 -17.43
N ARG A 94 5.17 1.68 -16.23
CA ARG A 94 4.60 2.24 -14.99
C ARG A 94 4.89 3.73 -14.79
N SER A 95 6.04 4.20 -15.29
CA SER A 95 6.53 5.57 -15.08
C SER A 95 6.10 6.57 -16.17
N GLY A 96 5.34 6.13 -17.17
CA GLY A 96 4.83 7.02 -18.22
C GLY A 96 3.76 7.96 -17.70
N LYS A 97 3.70 9.20 -18.21
CA LYS A 97 2.73 10.22 -17.79
C LYS A 97 1.28 9.72 -17.87
N GLU A 98 0.93 9.10 -19.00
CA GLU A 98 -0.42 8.52 -19.23
C GLU A 98 -0.74 7.39 -18.24
N SER A 99 0.27 6.58 -17.87
CA SER A 99 0.10 5.53 -16.86
C SER A 99 -0.11 6.09 -15.46
N ILE A 100 0.59 7.17 -15.12
CA ILE A 100 0.42 7.87 -13.83
C ILE A 100 -0.99 8.46 -13.74
N GLU A 101 -1.46 9.13 -14.80
CA GLU A 101 -2.83 9.67 -14.87
C GLU A 101 -3.89 8.56 -14.75
N ALA A 102 -3.70 7.43 -15.46
CA ALA A 102 -4.62 6.30 -15.37
C ALA A 102 -4.62 5.61 -13.99
N LEU A 103 -3.46 5.55 -13.32
CA LEU A 103 -3.32 5.04 -11.95
C LEU A 103 -3.97 5.99 -10.94
N GLN A 104 -3.83 7.30 -11.12
CA GLN A 104 -4.49 8.30 -10.27
C GLN A 104 -6.01 8.18 -10.38
N ALA A 105 -6.54 8.14 -11.60
CA ALA A 105 -7.98 7.96 -11.82
C ALA A 105 -8.52 6.65 -11.21
N LEU A 106 -7.72 5.57 -11.23
CA LEU A 106 -8.07 4.33 -10.54
C LEU A 106 -8.09 4.51 -9.01
N ALA A 107 -7.12 5.25 -8.45
CA ALA A 107 -7.08 5.54 -7.03
C ALA A 107 -8.27 6.40 -6.59
N ASP A 108 -8.65 7.40 -7.38
CA ASP A 108 -9.78 8.30 -7.11
C ASP A 108 -11.11 7.54 -7.03
N LEU A 109 -11.28 6.48 -7.83
CA LEU A 109 -12.45 5.61 -7.77
C LEU A 109 -12.41 4.63 -6.58
N PHE A 110 -11.22 4.26 -6.12
CA PHE A 110 -11.03 3.28 -5.05
C PHE A 110 -11.09 3.91 -3.65
N MET A 111 -10.56 5.13 -3.48
CA MET A 111 -10.47 5.83 -2.19
C MET A 111 -11.81 5.95 -1.44
N PRO A 112 -12.95 6.26 -2.10
CA PRO A 112 -14.23 6.40 -1.41
C PRO A 112 -14.83 5.09 -0.89
N ILE A 113 -14.19 3.93 -1.07
CA ILE A 113 -14.69 2.63 -0.63
C ILE A 113 -14.15 2.33 0.77
N LYS A 114 -15.02 2.36 1.79
CA LYS A 114 -14.65 2.04 3.17
C LYS A 114 -14.58 0.52 3.34
N LEU A 115 -13.37 -0.03 3.31
CA LEU A 115 -13.13 -1.46 3.52
C LEU A 115 -13.35 -1.85 4.98
N VAL A 116 -13.80 -3.08 5.21
CA VAL A 116 -13.84 -3.66 6.56
C VAL A 116 -12.39 -3.78 7.07
N PRO A 117 -12.11 -3.50 8.36
CA PRO A 117 -10.74 -3.52 8.92
C PRO A 117 -9.94 -4.77 8.56
N LYS A 118 -10.55 -5.96 8.66
CA LYS A 118 -9.92 -7.23 8.28
C LYS A 118 -9.40 -7.26 6.83
N GLN A 119 -10.10 -6.64 5.88
CA GLN A 119 -9.64 -6.58 4.49
C GLN A 119 -8.53 -5.55 4.33
N PHE A 120 -8.64 -4.41 5.02
CA PHE A 120 -7.61 -3.37 5.04
C PHE A 120 -6.28 -3.92 5.56
N ASP A 121 -6.29 -4.64 6.68
CA ASP A 121 -5.10 -5.25 7.29
C ASP A 121 -4.40 -6.21 6.33
N VAL A 122 -5.17 -7.03 5.60
CA VAL A 122 -4.63 -7.96 4.60
C VAL A 122 -3.94 -7.21 3.46
N LEU A 123 -4.47 -6.05 3.04
CA LEU A 123 -3.84 -5.22 2.01
C LEU A 123 -2.56 -4.57 2.53
N VAL A 124 -2.58 -4.02 3.75
CA VAL A 124 -1.39 -3.43 4.40
C VAL A 124 -0.29 -4.46 4.54
N GLU A 125 -0.62 -5.66 5.02
CA GLU A 125 0.34 -6.75 5.20
C GLU A 125 0.98 -7.18 3.87
N ARG A 126 0.21 -7.26 2.78
CA ARG A 126 0.76 -7.55 1.45
C ARG A 126 1.79 -6.53 1.01
N VAL A 127 1.57 -5.24 1.29
CA VAL A 127 2.51 -4.17 0.96
C VAL A 127 3.76 -4.27 1.83
N ARG A 128 3.60 -4.45 3.15
CA ARG A 128 4.71 -4.62 4.10
C ARG A 128 5.58 -5.82 3.72
N SER A 129 4.98 -6.98 3.48
CA SER A 129 5.68 -8.20 3.04
C SER A 129 6.42 -8.02 1.71
N ALA A 130 5.87 -7.25 0.76
CA ALA A 130 6.58 -6.93 -0.48
C ALA A 130 7.84 -6.08 -0.23
N LEU A 131 7.76 -5.07 0.63
CA LEU A 131 8.90 -4.23 1.02
C LEU A 131 9.96 -5.01 1.79
N GLU A 132 9.55 -5.91 2.69
CA GLU A 132 10.48 -6.77 3.42
C GLU A 132 11.26 -7.69 2.47
N ARG A 133 10.57 -8.31 1.50
CA ARG A 133 11.22 -9.12 0.46
C ARG A 133 12.20 -8.29 -0.36
N LEU A 134 11.83 -7.07 -0.75
CA LEU A 134 12.73 -6.15 -1.47
C LEU A 134 14.00 -5.87 -0.65
N ARG A 135 13.84 -5.45 0.61
CA ARG A 135 14.98 -5.19 1.52
C ARG A 135 15.84 -6.41 1.77
N ALA A 136 15.25 -7.61 1.83
CA ALA A 136 16.00 -8.85 1.94
C ALA A 136 16.90 -9.07 0.72
N GLN A 137 16.40 -8.81 -0.49
CA GLN A 137 17.20 -8.88 -1.72
C GLN A 137 18.29 -7.81 -1.74
N GLU A 138 17.98 -6.55 -1.40
CA GLU A 138 18.97 -5.47 -1.34
C GLU A 138 20.12 -5.80 -0.37
N ARG A 139 19.80 -6.32 0.82
CA ARG A 139 20.83 -6.76 1.79
C ARG A 139 21.64 -7.94 1.27
N ALA A 140 21.00 -8.92 0.63
CA ALA A 140 21.69 -10.06 0.04
C ALA A 140 22.67 -9.63 -1.05
N ILE A 141 22.24 -8.74 -1.95
CA ILE A 141 23.09 -8.18 -3.01
C ILE A 141 24.25 -7.39 -2.40
N MET A 142 23.98 -6.51 -1.42
CA MET A 142 25.04 -5.76 -0.73
C MET A 142 26.06 -6.71 -0.08
N GLN A 143 25.59 -7.79 0.55
CA GLN A 143 26.45 -8.77 1.20
C GLN A 143 27.36 -9.46 0.18
N LEU A 144 26.80 -9.89 -0.96
CA LEU A 144 27.56 -10.54 -2.03
C LEU A 144 28.59 -9.59 -2.65
N CYS A 145 28.20 -8.36 -2.98
CA CYS A 145 29.11 -7.39 -3.60
C CYS A 145 30.20 -6.92 -2.63
N VAL A 146 29.84 -6.50 -1.42
CA VAL A 146 30.78 -5.84 -0.49
C VAL A 146 31.64 -6.85 0.28
N ARG A 147 31.03 -7.92 0.82
CA ARG A 147 31.77 -8.92 1.61
C ARG A 147 32.46 -9.94 0.71
N ASP A 148 31.70 -10.56 -0.20
CA ASP A 148 32.16 -11.76 -0.90
C ASP A 148 32.99 -11.39 -2.14
N ALA A 149 32.55 -10.42 -2.94
CA ALA A 149 33.29 -9.90 -4.09
C ALA A 149 34.27 -8.75 -3.74
N ARG A 150 34.37 -8.36 -2.46
CA ARG A 150 35.29 -7.33 -1.95
C ARG A 150 35.15 -5.94 -2.60
N MET A 151 33.97 -5.60 -3.13
CA MET A 151 33.67 -4.25 -3.61
C MET A 151 33.74 -3.25 -2.44
N PRO A 152 34.38 -2.08 -2.60
CA PRO A 152 34.30 -1.01 -1.62
C PRO A 152 32.85 -0.59 -1.37
N ARG A 153 32.43 -0.54 -0.10
CA ARG A 153 31.05 -0.19 0.28
C ARG A 153 30.61 1.18 -0.30
N ALA A 154 31.53 2.13 -0.39
CA ALA A 154 31.25 3.45 -0.95
C ALA A 154 30.84 3.38 -2.43
N ASP A 155 31.48 2.49 -3.21
CA ASP A 155 31.14 2.30 -4.62
C ASP A 155 29.78 1.62 -4.78
N PHE A 156 29.50 0.59 -3.96
CA PHE A 156 28.19 -0.05 -3.94
C PHE A 156 27.06 0.96 -3.68
N LEU A 157 27.19 1.77 -2.62
CA LEU A 157 26.18 2.76 -2.25
C LEU A 157 26.01 3.89 -3.28
N ARG A 158 27.02 4.13 -4.12
CA ARG A 158 26.97 5.12 -5.20
C ARG A 158 26.35 4.57 -6.48
N LEU A 159 26.64 3.31 -6.82
CA LEU A 159 26.34 2.73 -8.12
C LEU A 159 25.08 1.85 -8.15
N PHE A 160 24.76 1.18 -7.05
CA PHE A 160 23.63 0.27 -7.00
C PHE A 160 22.27 0.98 -7.04
N PRO A 161 22.05 2.09 -6.29
CA PRO A 161 20.79 2.83 -6.40
C PRO A 161 20.56 3.31 -7.84
N SER A 162 19.33 3.24 -8.33
CA SER A 162 18.87 3.48 -9.72
C SER A 162 19.24 2.41 -10.77
N ASN A 163 20.08 1.43 -10.41
CA ASN A 163 20.48 0.33 -11.28
C ASN A 163 20.01 -1.03 -10.75
N GLU A 164 19.02 -1.07 -9.85
CA GLU A 164 18.64 -2.25 -9.07
C GLU A 164 18.17 -3.43 -9.94
N THR A 165 17.70 -3.13 -11.15
CA THR A 165 17.24 -4.12 -12.13
C THR A 165 18.19 -4.30 -13.31
N ASP A 166 19.19 -3.44 -13.46
CA ASP A 166 20.21 -3.59 -14.50
C ASP A 166 21.20 -4.68 -14.08
N GLN A 167 21.45 -5.67 -14.93
CA GLN A 167 22.40 -6.74 -14.64
C GLN A 167 23.85 -6.36 -14.95
N THR A 168 24.06 -5.23 -15.64
CA THR A 168 25.36 -4.79 -16.16
C THR A 168 25.99 -3.64 -15.36
N TRP A 169 25.29 -3.15 -14.34
CA TRP A 169 25.64 -1.96 -13.56
C TRP A 169 27.04 -1.97 -12.92
N SER A 170 27.58 -3.15 -12.66
CA SER A 170 28.92 -3.34 -12.06
C SER A 170 29.95 -3.88 -13.04
N GLY A 171 29.63 -3.99 -14.33
CA GLY A 171 30.51 -4.61 -15.34
C GLY A 171 31.79 -3.82 -15.63
N ASP A 172 31.79 -2.52 -15.34
CA ASP A 172 32.90 -1.60 -15.58
C ASP A 172 33.79 -1.36 -14.33
N LEU A 173 33.57 -2.09 -13.22
CA LEU A 173 34.44 -2.11 -12.04
C LEU A 173 35.53 -3.19 -12.13
#